data_AF-A0A135ZEL4-F1
#
_entry.id   AF-A0A135ZEL4-F1
#
_cell.length_a   1.000
_cell.length_b   1.000
_cell.length_c   1.000
_cell.angle_alpha   90.00
_cell.angle_beta   90.00
_cell.angle_gamma   90.00
#
_symmetry.space_group_name_H-M   'P 1'
#
loop_
_entity.id
_entity.type
_entity.pdbx_description
1 polymer ?
#
loop_
_entity_poly.entity_id
_entity_poly.type
_entity_poly.pdbx_seq_one_letter_code
_entity_poly.pdbx_strand_id
1 'polypeptide(L)'
;MRLNHDCVRDVLLFIEQEHRPGRFISLQQFLSADVLSDHYSADDIKYTLLQLLDAGFIQGKPTYTYNSLAMFSCGGLTWNGCQFIDTIRDNKVWHQTKIAASKLSSVSMTILSSIATKALSKILGL
;
A
#
# COMPACT_ATOMS: atom_id res chain seq x y z
N MET A 1 -2.21 5.07 -14.65
CA MET A 1 -3.41 4.80 -13.83
C MET A 1 -3.39 5.73 -12.62
N ARG A 2 -4.53 6.04 -11.98
CA ARG A 2 -4.55 6.80 -10.72
C ARG A 2 -4.32 5.84 -9.56
N LEU A 3 -3.48 6.21 -8.59
CA LEU A 3 -3.22 5.37 -7.43
C LEU A 3 -4.48 5.26 -6.57
N ASN A 4 -4.96 4.03 -6.37
CA ASN A 4 -6.09 3.75 -5.49
C ASN A 4 -5.59 3.60 -4.05
N HIS A 5 -5.92 4.55 -3.18
CA HIS A 5 -5.43 4.57 -1.80
C HIS A 5 -6.00 3.44 -0.94
N ASP A 6 -7.20 2.92 -1.25
CA ASP A 6 -7.73 1.74 -0.55
C ASP A 6 -6.93 0.50 -0.95
N CYS A 7 -6.59 0.34 -2.23
CA CYS A 7 -5.69 -0.73 -2.70
C CYS A 7 -4.31 -0.63 -2.04
N VAL A 8 -3.76 0.58 -1.87
CA VAL A 8 -2.51 0.82 -1.14
C VAL A 8 -2.58 0.27 0.28
N ARG A 9 -3.63 0.62 1.03
CA ARG A 9 -3.81 0.17 2.42
C ARG A 9 -3.93 -1.35 2.50
N ASP A 10 -4.75 -1.93 1.65
CA ASP A 10 -5.03 -3.36 1.69
C ASP A 10 -3.82 -4.19 1.25
N VAL A 11 -3.05 -3.73 0.25
CA VAL A 11 -1.78 -4.36 -0.14
C VAL A 11 -0.77 -4.32 1.02
N LEU A 12 -0.65 -3.19 1.73
CA LEU A 12 0.27 -3.09 2.87
C LEU A 12 -0.15 -4.00 4.03
N LEU A 13 -1.45 -4.06 4.35
CA LEU A 13 -2.00 -4.97 5.37
C LEU A 13 -1.78 -6.44 4.98
N PHE A 14 -2.00 -6.78 3.71
CA PHE A 14 -1.74 -8.12 3.18
C PHE A 14 -0.26 -8.50 3.32
N ILE A 15 0.66 -7.59 2.96
CA ILE A 15 2.10 -7.84 3.13
C ILE A 15 2.44 -8.08 4.59
N GLU A 16 1.93 -7.25 5.51
CA GLU A 16 2.18 -7.42 6.94
C GLU A 16 1.68 -8.78 7.47
N GLN A 17 0.50 -9.20 7.03
CA GLN A 17 -0.11 -10.45 7.47
C GLN A 17 0.64 -11.68 6.95
N GLU A 18 1.06 -11.66 5.68
CA GLU A 18 1.61 -12.83 4.98
C GLU A 18 3.13 -12.92 5.04
N HIS A 19 3.83 -11.79 5.21
CA HIS A 19 5.29 -11.78 5.17
C HIS A 19 5.88 -12.57 6.36
N ARG A 20 6.91 -13.38 6.08
CA ARG A 20 7.67 -14.12 7.08
C ARG A 20 9.16 -13.93 6.81
N PRO A 21 10.01 -13.80 7.84
CA PRO A 21 11.45 -13.67 7.67
C PRO A 21 12.02 -14.79 6.77
N GLY A 22 12.84 -14.40 5.80
CA GLY A 22 13.46 -15.33 4.84
C GLY A 22 12.54 -15.84 3.73
N ARG A 23 11.33 -15.30 3.58
CA ARG A 23 10.40 -15.63 2.48
C ARG A 23 9.97 -14.40 1.70
N PHE A 24 9.70 -14.59 0.42
CA PHE A 24 9.13 -13.56 -0.45
C PHE A 24 7.67 -13.87 -0.76
N ILE A 25 6.87 -12.81 -0.91
CA ILE A 25 5.51 -12.92 -1.45
C ILE A 25 5.61 -12.73 -2.97
N SER A 26 5.15 -13.70 -3.73
CA SER A 26 5.16 -13.67 -5.19
C SER A 26 4.00 -12.85 -5.75
N LEU A 27 4.15 -12.32 -6.98
CA LEU A 27 3.09 -11.61 -7.69
C LEU A 27 1.78 -12.42 -7.74
N GLN A 28 1.87 -13.72 -8.01
CA GLN A 28 0.68 -14.57 -8.09
C GLN A 28 -0.10 -14.59 -6.77
N GLN A 29 0.59 -14.59 -5.63
CA GLN A 29 -0.08 -14.54 -4.32
C GLN A 29 -0.85 -13.24 -4.10
N PHE A 30 -0.36 -12.11 -4.59
CA PHE A 30 -1.12 -10.85 -4.55
C PHE A 30 -2.36 -10.91 -5.46
N LEU A 31 -2.22 -11.51 -6.65
CA LEU A 31 -3.28 -11.56 -7.65
C LEU A 31 -4.36 -12.60 -7.34
N SER A 32 -4.06 -13.60 -6.49
CA SER A 32 -4.99 -14.66 -6.10
C SER A 32 -5.48 -14.54 -4.65
N ALA A 33 -5.12 -13.48 -3.94
CA ALA A 33 -5.61 -13.25 -2.58
C ALA A 33 -6.98 -12.60 -2.65
N ASP A 34 -8.02 -13.30 -2.18
CA ASP A 34 -9.42 -12.83 -2.22
C ASP A 34 -9.59 -11.41 -1.66
N VAL A 35 -8.88 -11.10 -0.56
CA VAL A 35 -8.87 -9.76 0.07
C VAL A 35 -8.40 -8.63 -0.85
N LEU A 36 -7.72 -8.95 -1.95
CA LEU A 36 -7.31 -8.01 -2.99
C LEU A 36 -8.08 -8.24 -4.29
N SER A 37 -8.15 -9.48 -4.78
CA SER A 37 -8.71 -9.80 -6.10
C SER A 37 -10.22 -9.56 -6.20
N ASP A 38 -10.95 -9.61 -5.09
CA ASP A 38 -12.40 -9.33 -5.08
C ASP A 38 -12.72 -7.84 -5.18
N HIS A 39 -11.73 -6.96 -4.96
CA HIS A 39 -11.91 -5.51 -4.86
C HIS A 39 -11.10 -4.72 -5.88
N TYR A 40 -10.01 -5.29 -6.40
CA TYR A 40 -9.04 -4.58 -7.23
C TYR A 40 -8.71 -5.40 -8.48
N SER A 41 -8.56 -4.71 -9.61
CA SER A 41 -8.07 -5.36 -10.82
C SER A 41 -6.61 -5.78 -10.67
N ALA A 42 -6.18 -6.76 -11.47
CA ALA A 42 -4.78 -7.16 -11.50
C ALA A 42 -3.84 -5.99 -11.82
N ASP A 43 -4.29 -5.05 -12.66
CA ASP A 43 -3.50 -3.87 -13.00
C ASP A 43 -3.45 -2.86 -11.85
N ASP A 44 -4.53 -2.71 -11.06
CA ASP A 44 -4.51 -1.87 -9.86
C ASP A 44 -3.52 -2.41 -8.82
N ILE A 45 -3.50 -3.72 -8.61
CA ILE A 45 -2.58 -4.39 -7.69
C ILE A 45 -1.13 -4.22 -8.18
N LYS A 46 -0.85 -4.53 -9.45
CA LYS A 46 0.50 -4.37 -10.03
C LYS A 46 0.96 -2.92 -9.97
N TYR A 47 0.10 -1.99 -10.34
CA TYR A 47 0.42 -0.56 -10.30
C TYR A 47 0.73 -0.12 -8.87
N THR A 48 -0.09 -0.55 -7.90
CA THR A 48 0.11 -0.25 -6.46
C THR A 48 1.44 -0.81 -5.95
N LEU A 49 1.79 -2.06 -6.27
CA LEU A 49 3.08 -2.65 -5.90
C LEU A 49 4.27 -1.84 -6.44
N LEU A 50 4.20 -1.39 -7.69
CA LEU A 50 5.25 -0.57 -8.28
C LEU A 50 5.35 0.81 -7.62
N GLN A 51 4.22 1.47 -7.33
CA GLN A 51 4.21 2.78 -6.67
C GLN A 51 4.71 2.69 -5.22
N LEU A 52 4.35 1.63 -4.48
CA LEU A 52 4.82 1.42 -3.11
C LEU A 52 6.33 1.11 -3.07
N LEU A 53 6.83 0.37 -4.07
CA LEU A 53 8.25 0.09 -4.21
C LEU A 53 9.02 1.39 -4.49
N ASP A 54 8.58 2.18 -5.46
CA ASP A 54 9.22 3.45 -5.85
C ASP A 54 9.20 4.48 -4.71
N ALA A 55 8.10 4.55 -3.96
CA ALA A 55 7.97 5.41 -2.79
C ALA A 55 8.75 4.90 -1.56
N GLY A 56 9.37 3.72 -1.63
CA GLY A 56 10.17 3.15 -0.54
C GLY A 56 9.34 2.69 0.66
N PHE A 57 8.10 2.24 0.45
CA PHE A 57 7.24 1.68 1.50
C PHE A 57 7.40 0.16 1.61
N ILE A 58 7.71 -0.51 0.51
CA ILE A 58 7.94 -1.96 0.48
C ILE A 58 9.30 -2.28 -0.12
N GLN A 59 9.83 -3.44 0.25
CA GLN A 59 10.98 -4.03 -0.43
C GLN A 59 10.47 -5.00 -1.50
N GLY A 60 11.04 -4.93 -2.70
CA GLY A 60 10.68 -5.88 -3.73
C GLY A 60 11.56 -5.81 -4.97
N LYS A 61 11.45 -6.84 -5.80
CA LYS A 61 12.17 -6.95 -7.07
C LYS A 61 11.18 -7.25 -8.20
N PRO A 62 10.88 -6.27 -9.06
CA PRO A 62 10.09 -6.52 -10.26
C PRO A 62 10.95 -7.19 -11.34
N THR A 63 10.34 -8.06 -12.13
CA THR A 63 10.92 -8.62 -13.35
C THR A 63 9.96 -8.37 -14.50
N TYR A 64 10.48 -7.84 -15.59
CA TYR A 64 9.68 -7.45 -16.75
C TYR A 64 9.94 -8.37 -17.94
N THR A 65 8.89 -8.70 -18.69
CA THR A 65 8.97 -9.38 -19.99
C THR A 65 8.07 -8.64 -20.97
N TYR A 66 8.58 -8.34 -22.17
CA TYR A 66 7.83 -7.59 -23.19
C TYR A 66 7.15 -6.32 -22.65
N ASN A 67 7.89 -5.57 -21.82
CA ASN A 67 7.41 -4.34 -21.17
C ASN A 67 6.21 -4.52 -20.21
N SER A 68 5.93 -5.75 -19.77
CA SER A 68 4.91 -6.07 -18.78
C SER A 68 5.55 -6.63 -17.51
N LEU A 69 4.98 -6.31 -16.35
CA LEU A 69 5.40 -6.87 -15.06
C LEU A 69 5.05 -8.35 -15.02
N ALA A 70 6.05 -9.20 -15.22
CA ALA A 70 5.90 -10.65 -15.31
C ALA A 70 5.97 -11.32 -13.94
N MET A 71 6.89 -10.85 -13.09
CA MET A 71 7.07 -11.35 -11.74
C MET A 71 7.37 -10.20 -10.79
N PHE A 72 6.99 -10.39 -9.54
CA PHE A 72 7.32 -9.49 -8.44
C PHE A 72 7.63 -10.35 -7.23
N SER A 73 8.79 -10.13 -6.61
CA SER A 73 9.17 -10.76 -5.34
C SER A 73 9.16 -9.69 -4.27
N CYS A 74 8.14 -9.68 -3.41
CA CYS A 74 8.04 -8.74 -2.30
C CYS A 74 8.79 -9.30 -1.07
N GLY A 75 9.74 -8.52 -0.57
CA GLY A 75 10.55 -8.82 0.61
C GLY A 75 9.97 -8.31 1.93
N GLY A 76 8.75 -7.75 1.92
CA GLY A 76 8.09 -7.21 3.11
C GLY A 76 8.00 -5.69 3.13
N LEU A 77 7.53 -5.15 4.26
CA LEU A 77 7.45 -3.72 4.50
C LEU A 77 8.83 -3.14 4.83
N THR A 78 9.09 -1.91 4.38
CA THR A 78 10.18 -1.08 4.92
C THR A 78 9.76 -0.47 6.24
N TRP A 79 10.69 0.19 6.95
CA TRP A 79 10.35 0.99 8.13
C TRP A 79 9.25 2.03 7.87
N ASN A 80 9.33 2.75 6.75
CA ASN A 80 8.31 3.74 6.36
C ASN A 80 6.96 3.07 6.08
N GLY A 81 6.98 1.87 5.48
CA GLY A 81 5.80 1.03 5.29
C GLY A 81 5.12 0.68 6.60
N CYS A 82 5.90 0.20 7.58
CA CYS A 82 5.41 -0.11 8.92
C CYS A 82 4.83 1.12 9.62
N GLN A 83 5.55 2.25 9.64
CA GLN A 83 5.06 3.48 10.27
C GLN A 83 3.75 3.98 9.64
N PHE A 84 3.63 3.89 8.32
CA PHE A 84 2.42 4.31 7.65
C PHE A 84 1.25 3.38 7.98
N ILE A 85 1.44 2.05 7.89
CA ILE A 85 0.35 1.12 8.18
C ILE A 85 -0.09 1.21 9.64
N ASP A 86 0.84 1.37 10.59
CA ASP A 86 0.51 1.57 12.01
C ASP A 86 -0.30 2.86 12.25
N THR A 87 -0.09 3.88 11.41
CA THR A 87 -0.88 5.11 11.46
C THR A 87 -2.29 4.91 10.92
N ILE A 88 -2.45 4.22 9.78
CA ILE A 88 -3.74 4.08 9.08
C ILE A 88 -4.47 2.76 9.36
N ARG A 89 -3.96 1.93 10.28
CA ARG A 89 -4.57 0.65 10.64
C ARG A 89 -5.97 0.85 11.19
N ASP A 90 -6.13 1.84 12.07
CA ASP A 90 -7.43 2.17 12.66
C ASP A 90 -8.37 2.77 11.60
N ASN A 91 -9.57 2.20 11.49
CA ASN A 91 -10.56 2.60 10.48
C ASN A 91 -11.02 4.06 10.63
N LYS A 92 -11.04 4.60 11.86
CA LYS A 92 -11.41 6.01 12.11
C LYS A 92 -10.32 6.94 11.61
N VAL A 93 -9.05 6.62 11.86
CA VAL A 93 -7.91 7.38 11.32
C VAL A 93 -7.91 7.32 9.79
N TRP A 94 -8.11 6.12 9.22
CA TRP A 94 -8.18 5.96 7.77
C TRP A 94 -9.30 6.77 7.13
N HIS A 95 -10.50 6.71 7.70
CA HIS A 95 -11.65 7.47 7.21
C HIS A 95 -11.39 8.98 7.20
N GLN A 96 -10.83 9.53 8.29
CA GLN A 96 -10.47 10.95 8.35
C GLN A 96 -9.38 11.32 7.35
N THR A 97 -8.40 10.44 7.16
CA THR A 97 -7.33 10.61 6.15
C THR A 97 -7.93 10.73 4.75
N LYS A 98 -8.86 9.84 4.39
CA LYS A 98 -9.53 9.87 3.08
C LYS A 98 -10.35 11.14 2.87
N ILE A 99 -11.08 11.62 3.90
CA ILE A 99 -11.84 12.88 3.83
C ILE A 99 -10.91 14.07 3.58
N ALA A 100 -9.75 14.11 4.21
CA ALA A 100 -8.80 15.19 4.00
C ALA A 100 -8.15 15.12 2.62
N ALA A 101 -7.77 13.92 2.17
CA ALA A 101 -7.15 13.69 0.87
C ALA A 101 -8.11 13.89 -0.32
N SER A 102 -9.42 13.64 -0.15
CA SER A 102 -10.43 13.76 -1.21
C SER A 102 -10.63 15.20 -1.72
N LYS A 103 -10.14 16.20 -0.97
CA LYS A 103 -10.13 17.61 -1.38
C LYS A 103 -9.19 17.88 -2.57
N LEU A 104 -8.32 16.92 -2.89
CA LEU A 104 -7.35 17.00 -3.98
C LEU A 104 -7.63 15.91 -5.02
N SER A 105 -7.37 16.23 -6.28
CA SER A 105 -7.51 15.27 -7.39
C SER A 105 -6.48 14.14 -7.32
N SER A 106 -5.36 14.35 -6.63
CA SER A 106 -4.36 13.33 -6.32
C SER A 106 -3.48 13.80 -5.16
N VAL A 107 -2.90 12.86 -4.42
CA VAL A 107 -1.88 13.15 -3.40
C VAL A 107 -0.75 12.15 -3.55
N SER A 108 0.49 12.58 -3.31
CA SER A 108 1.61 11.66 -3.21
C SER A 108 1.51 10.83 -1.94
N MET A 109 2.19 9.68 -1.92
CA MET A 109 2.27 8.81 -0.74
C MET A 109 2.81 9.54 0.49
N THR A 110 3.81 10.41 0.31
CA THR A 110 4.38 11.22 1.40
C THR A 110 3.35 12.21 1.98
N ILE A 111 2.56 12.86 1.12
CA ILE A 111 1.49 13.77 1.57
C ILE A 111 0.39 12.98 2.28
N LEU A 112 -0.01 11.83 1.73
CA LEU A 112 -1.01 10.95 2.33
C LEU A 112 -0.57 10.49 3.73
N SER A 113 0.70 10.12 3.89
CA SER A 113 1.29 9.78 5.19
C SER A 113 1.23 10.95 6.17
N SER A 114 1.59 12.17 5.76
CA SER A 114 1.49 13.36 6.63
C SER A 114 0.05 13.68 7.03
N ILE A 115 -0.91 13.53 6.11
CA ILE A 115 -2.34 13.69 6.41
C ILE A 115 -2.78 12.65 7.44
N ALA A 116 -2.36 11.40 7.29
CA ALA A 116 -2.67 10.32 8.23
C ALA A 116 -2.12 10.61 9.63
N THR A 117 -0.87 11.03 9.74
CA THR A 117 -0.27 11.42 11.03
C THR A 117 -1.06 12.54 11.69
N LYS A 118 -1.45 13.58 10.92
CA LYS A 118 -2.27 14.69 11.44
C LYS A 118 -3.66 14.23 11.88
N ALA A 119 -4.29 13.31 11.15
CA ALA A 119 -5.57 12.73 11.55
C ALA A 119 -5.45 11.95 12.86
N LEU A 120 -4.39 11.16 13.01
CA LEU A 120 -4.09 10.44 14.25
C LEU A 120 -3.86 11.41 15.42
N SER A 121 -2.99 12.42 15.28
CA SER A 121 -2.73 13.43 16.33
C SER A 121 -4.03 14.10 16.78
N LYS A 122 -4.88 14.50 15.85
CA LYS A 122 -6.18 15.10 16.16
C LYS A 122 -7.10 14.17 16.93
N ILE A 123 -7.11 12.87 16.62
CA ILE A 123 -7.90 11.87 17.35
C ILE A 123 -7.36 11.69 18.77
N LEU A 124 -6.04 11.77 18.96
CA LEU A 124 -5.38 11.65 20.25
C LEU A 124 -5.43 12.94 21.10
N GLY A 125 -5.82 14.08 20.51
CA GLY A 125 -5.82 15.38 21.19
C GLY A 125 -4.42 16.00 21.34
N LEU A 126 -3.50 15.65 20.43
CA LEU A 126 -2.13 16.19 20.33
C LEU A 126 -2.04 17.34 19.31
#